data_AF-A0A3E1EMT7-F1
#
_entry.id   AF-A0A3E1EMT7-F1
#
_cell.length_a   1.000
_cell.length_b   1.000
_cell.length_c   1.000
_cell.angle_alpha   90.00
_cell.angle_beta   90.00
_cell.angle_gamma   90.00
#
_symmetry.space_group_name_H-M   'P 1'
#
loop_
_entity.id
_entity.type
_entity.pdbx_description
1 polymer ?
#
loop_
_entity_poly.entity_id
_entity_poly.type
_entity_poly.pdbx_seq_one_letter_code
_entity_poly.pdbx_strand_id
1 'polypeptide(L)'
;MALPLTGMAANAADGLVEYTTFEGKRVKLRPWVGKHVAFLTKSEGLDEKVMGGLCGVFDKVRDFYREATGRDPQQLKHLDGKITVAEVDETCGAACGYLGATGIELTPGVFTELCGGWVKGELVDQALPYEFGRNFWFYSPQLAYRKPVSDRSVVTGYAVFMRLMALDAAGAKLGPFRDKTGAEFRAVMEGLVDLYEADAKFRWENTLKVDAAPENSLGLNGTDLFSSFCLRLARDHGGQKWVKAVWQAAGKLPEAKTTEEAVDHFVVAASAAAKTDLGELFAGRWRWPVTAAGRKAAETAAKEGVKGAKAE
;
A
#
# COMPACT_ATOMS: atom_id res chain seq x y z
N MET A 1 3.81 -24.33 -2.37
CA MET A 1 2.85 -25.03 -3.22
C MET A 1 2.45 -24.05 -4.31
N ALA A 2 2.89 -24.25 -5.55
CA ALA A 2 2.58 -23.32 -6.64
C ALA A 2 1.12 -23.49 -7.04
N LEU A 3 0.29 -22.47 -6.80
CA LEU A 3 -1.05 -22.42 -7.37
C LEU A 3 -0.92 -22.23 -8.89
N PRO A 4 -1.68 -22.97 -9.71
CA PRO A 4 -1.63 -22.80 -11.17
C PRO A 4 -2.05 -21.38 -11.55
N LEU A 5 -1.23 -20.74 -12.38
CA LEU A 5 -1.58 -19.53 -13.13
C LEU A 5 -2.86 -19.82 -13.92
N THR A 6 -3.98 -19.25 -13.49
CA THR A 6 -5.28 -19.46 -14.12
C THR A 6 -5.83 -18.11 -14.55
N GLY A 7 -5.69 -17.82 -15.84
CA GLY A 7 -6.48 -16.78 -16.48
C GLY A 7 -7.94 -17.22 -16.53
N MET A 8 -8.84 -16.34 -16.11
CA MET A 8 -10.28 -16.62 -16.13
C MET A 8 -10.81 -16.45 -17.56
N ALA A 9 -11.61 -17.41 -18.03
CA ALA A 9 -12.33 -17.30 -19.29
C ALA A 9 -13.77 -16.82 -19.03
N ALA A 10 -14.24 -15.85 -19.81
CA ALA A 10 -15.64 -15.45 -19.79
C ALA A 10 -16.53 -16.50 -20.45
N ASN A 11 -17.64 -16.87 -19.80
CA ASN A 11 -18.67 -17.69 -20.42
C ASN A 11 -19.63 -16.76 -21.19
N ALA A 12 -19.66 -16.88 -22.52
CA ALA A 12 -20.42 -15.98 -23.38
C ALA A 12 -21.95 -16.12 -23.27
N ALA A 13 -22.46 -17.19 -22.62
CA ALA A 13 -23.88 -17.51 -22.59
C ALA A 13 -24.68 -16.77 -21.49
N ASP A 14 -24.06 -16.49 -20.34
CA ASP A 14 -24.68 -15.80 -19.20
C ASP A 14 -23.98 -14.48 -18.82
N GLY A 15 -22.85 -14.16 -19.48
CA GLY A 15 -22.04 -12.98 -19.17
C GLY A 15 -21.33 -13.09 -17.82
N LEU A 16 -21.24 -14.29 -17.23
CA LEU A 16 -20.54 -14.54 -15.98
C LEU A 16 -19.14 -15.12 -16.25
N VAL A 17 -18.22 -14.90 -15.31
CA VAL A 17 -16.89 -15.50 -15.30
C VAL A 17 -16.80 -16.53 -14.18
N GLU A 18 -16.13 -17.65 -14.44
CA GLU A 18 -15.77 -18.58 -13.37
C GLU A 18 -14.58 -18.03 -12.57
N TYR A 19 -14.74 -17.93 -11.26
CA TYR A 19 -13.73 -17.46 -10.33
C TYR A 19 -13.46 -18.54 -9.28
N THR A 20 -12.18 -18.82 -9.01
CA THR A 20 -11.78 -19.67 -7.88
C THR A 20 -11.30 -18.79 -6.75
N THR A 21 -11.96 -18.85 -5.59
CA THR A 21 -11.60 -18.04 -4.42
C THR A 21 -10.22 -18.38 -3.88
N PHE A 22 -9.70 -17.56 -2.96
CA PHE A 22 -8.43 -17.81 -2.30
C PHE A 22 -8.49 -19.10 -1.47
N GLU A 23 -9.67 -19.46 -1.00
CA GLU A 23 -9.96 -20.73 -0.30
C GLU A 23 -10.23 -21.92 -1.24
N GLY A 24 -10.19 -21.70 -2.57
CA GLY A 24 -10.36 -22.76 -3.57
C GLY A 24 -11.81 -23.07 -3.96
N LYS A 25 -12.80 -22.31 -3.46
CA LYS A 25 -14.21 -22.48 -3.87
C LYS A 25 -14.41 -21.93 -5.28
N ARG A 26 -15.17 -22.62 -6.14
CA ARG A 26 -15.53 -22.11 -7.48
C ARG A 26 -16.87 -21.40 -7.42
N VAL A 27 -16.91 -20.19 -7.96
CA VAL A 27 -18.11 -19.34 -8.02
C VAL A 27 -18.23 -18.72 -9.41
N LYS A 28 -19.44 -18.29 -9.77
CA LYS A 28 -19.68 -17.50 -10.98
C LYS A 28 -19.97 -16.05 -10.59
N LEU A 29 -19.28 -15.11 -11.21
CA LEU A 29 -19.36 -13.69 -10.88
C LEU A 29 -19.60 -12.86 -12.13
N ARG A 30 -20.29 -11.72 -11.98
CA ARG A 30 -20.49 -10.75 -13.06
C ARG A 30 -19.27 -9.84 -13.17
N PRO A 31 -18.61 -9.74 -14.34
CA PRO A 31 -17.47 -8.87 -14.51
C PRO A 31 -17.89 -7.43 -14.85
N TRP A 32 -17.21 -6.46 -14.24
CA TRP A 32 -17.22 -5.04 -14.58
C TRP A 32 -15.79 -4.65 -14.91
N VAL A 33 -15.55 -4.32 -16.17
CA VAL A 33 -14.20 -4.29 -16.72
C VAL A 33 -13.75 -2.84 -16.96
N GLY A 34 -12.73 -2.43 -16.22
CA GLY A 34 -11.96 -1.22 -16.48
C GLY A 34 -10.77 -1.47 -17.41
N LYS A 35 -9.87 -0.49 -17.48
CA LYS A 35 -8.64 -0.54 -18.28
C LYS A 35 -7.61 -1.50 -17.67
N HIS A 36 -7.46 -1.47 -16.35
CA HIS A 36 -6.44 -2.18 -15.57
C HIS A 36 -7.04 -3.06 -14.47
N VAL A 37 -8.29 -2.82 -14.09
CA VAL A 37 -8.99 -3.58 -13.05
C VAL A 37 -10.26 -4.24 -13.58
N ALA A 38 -10.67 -5.33 -12.95
CA ALA A 38 -11.97 -5.95 -13.18
C ALA A 38 -12.63 -6.26 -11.82
N PHE A 39 -13.78 -5.64 -11.56
CA PHE A 39 -14.61 -6.02 -10.42
C PHE A 39 -15.44 -7.24 -10.80
N LEU A 40 -15.42 -8.28 -9.96
CA LEU A 40 -16.18 -9.51 -10.15
C LEU A 40 -17.21 -9.60 -9.02
N THR A 41 -18.49 -9.36 -9.33
CA THR A 41 -19.52 -9.19 -8.31
C THR A 41 -20.47 -10.37 -8.25
N LYS A 42 -20.89 -10.71 -7.03
CA LYS A 42 -21.98 -11.65 -6.74
C LYS A 42 -23.29 -10.88 -6.63
N SER A 43 -23.25 -9.65 -6.14
CA SER A 43 -24.37 -8.74 -6.02
C SER A 43 -25.06 -8.48 -7.37
N GLU A 44 -26.38 -8.57 -7.36
CA GLU A 44 -27.24 -8.31 -8.51
C GLU A 44 -27.77 -6.87 -8.50
N GLY A 45 -28.22 -6.37 -9.66
CA GLY A 45 -28.86 -5.05 -9.77
C GLY A 45 -27.96 -3.85 -9.49
N LEU A 46 -26.64 -4.02 -9.56
CA LEU A 46 -25.68 -2.92 -9.38
C LEU A 46 -25.83 -1.89 -10.51
N ASP A 47 -25.75 -0.61 -10.14
CA ASP A 47 -25.83 0.52 -11.07
C ASP A 47 -24.56 0.63 -11.92
N GLU A 48 -24.73 0.72 -13.24
CA GLU A 48 -23.60 0.76 -14.19
C GLU A 48 -22.72 1.99 -14.01
N LYS A 49 -23.27 3.14 -13.59
CA LYS A 49 -22.48 4.35 -13.35
C LYS A 49 -21.66 4.22 -12.07
N VAL A 50 -22.19 3.58 -11.03
CA VAL A 50 -21.44 3.25 -9.82
C VAL A 50 -20.27 2.34 -10.15
N MET A 51 -20.52 1.21 -10.83
CA MET A 51 -19.48 0.25 -11.15
C MET A 51 -18.46 0.79 -12.17
N GLY A 52 -18.91 1.57 -13.16
CA GLY A 52 -18.03 2.28 -14.08
C GLY A 52 -17.15 3.32 -13.37
N GLY A 53 -17.71 4.06 -12.41
CA GLY A 53 -16.98 5.00 -11.57
C GLY A 53 -15.91 4.31 -10.71
N LEU A 54 -16.27 3.19 -10.07
CA LEU A 54 -15.33 2.36 -9.30
C LEU A 54 -14.22 1.78 -10.19
N CYS A 55 -14.53 1.26 -11.38
CA CYS A 55 -13.49 0.82 -12.31
C CYS A 55 -12.55 1.99 -12.67
N GLY A 56 -13.10 3.15 -13.01
CA GLY A 56 -12.32 4.33 -13.40
C GLY A 56 -11.41 4.87 -12.29
N VAL A 57 -11.87 4.89 -11.03
CA VAL A 57 -11.02 5.33 -9.91
C VAL A 57 -9.92 4.31 -9.62
N PHE A 58 -10.22 3.01 -9.67
CA PHE A 58 -9.23 1.97 -9.37
C PHE A 58 -8.23 1.73 -10.50
N ASP A 59 -8.58 2.06 -11.75
CA ASP A 59 -7.61 2.17 -12.84
C ASP A 59 -6.54 3.23 -12.52
N LYS A 60 -6.95 4.41 -12.03
CA LYS A 60 -6.01 5.47 -11.62
C LYS A 60 -5.18 5.09 -10.40
N VAL A 61 -5.81 4.43 -9.41
CA VAL A 61 -5.10 3.88 -8.24
C VAL A 61 -4.01 2.91 -8.70
N ARG A 62 -4.34 1.95 -9.56
CA ARG A 62 -3.38 1.00 -10.13
C ARG A 62 -2.26 1.73 -10.86
N ASP A 63 -2.58 2.70 -11.71
CA ASP A 63 -1.59 3.45 -12.47
C ASP A 63 -0.61 4.19 -11.55
N PHE A 64 -1.10 4.82 -10.47
CA PHE A 64 -0.24 5.42 -9.46
C PHE A 64 0.70 4.39 -8.82
N TYR A 65 0.20 3.21 -8.44
CA TYR A 65 1.04 2.16 -7.87
C TYR A 65 2.12 1.67 -8.85
N ARG A 66 1.77 1.47 -10.12
CA ARG A 66 2.72 1.08 -11.17
C ARG A 66 3.78 2.16 -11.39
N GLU A 67 3.40 3.43 -11.45
CA GLU A 67 4.33 4.54 -11.55
C GLU A 67 5.26 4.62 -10.34
N ALA A 68 4.72 4.45 -9.13
CA ALA A 68 5.48 4.59 -7.91
C ALA A 68 6.46 3.43 -7.67
N THR A 69 6.11 2.22 -8.08
CA THR A 69 6.95 1.04 -7.90
C THR A 69 7.80 0.71 -9.12
N GLY A 70 7.47 1.25 -10.29
CA GLY A 70 8.15 1.01 -11.55
C GLY A 70 7.89 -0.39 -12.14
N ARG A 71 6.99 -1.19 -11.57
CA ARG A 71 6.70 -2.55 -12.04
C ARG A 71 5.29 -3.01 -11.71
N ASP A 72 4.87 -4.06 -12.40
CA ASP A 72 3.58 -4.71 -12.17
C ASP A 72 3.73 -5.92 -11.23
N PRO A 73 2.70 -6.24 -10.43
CA PRO A 73 2.67 -7.45 -9.61
C PRO A 73 2.64 -8.72 -10.47
N GLN A 74 3.08 -9.84 -9.88
CA GLN A 74 2.96 -11.15 -10.50
C GLN A 74 1.48 -11.44 -10.80
N GLN A 75 1.17 -11.82 -12.03
CA GLN A 75 -0.18 -12.24 -12.39
C GLN A 75 -0.52 -13.52 -11.63
N LEU A 76 -1.57 -13.50 -10.80
CA LEU A 76 -2.05 -14.68 -10.06
C LEU A 76 -3.56 -14.82 -10.19
N LYS A 77 -4.33 -13.83 -9.74
CA LYS A 77 -5.77 -13.72 -10.01
C LYS A 77 -5.99 -12.54 -10.93
N HIS A 78 -6.42 -12.81 -12.16
CA HIS A 78 -6.63 -11.78 -13.15
C HIS A 78 -7.72 -12.19 -14.15
N LEU A 79 -8.34 -11.18 -14.76
CA LEU A 79 -9.22 -11.35 -15.92
C LEU A 79 -8.57 -10.60 -17.09
N ASP A 80 -8.07 -11.34 -18.09
CA ASP A 80 -7.38 -10.76 -19.26
C ASP A 80 -6.29 -9.72 -18.90
N GLY A 81 -5.40 -10.12 -17.98
CA GLY A 81 -4.30 -9.28 -17.47
C GLY A 81 -4.71 -8.15 -16.52
N LYS A 82 -5.99 -8.04 -16.15
CA LYS A 82 -6.50 -7.02 -15.21
C LYS A 82 -6.55 -7.56 -13.79
N ILE A 83 -6.18 -6.73 -12.83
CA ILE A 83 -6.27 -7.08 -11.41
C ILE A 83 -7.74 -7.31 -11.07
N THR A 84 -8.07 -8.50 -10.55
CA THR A 84 -9.44 -8.80 -10.14
C THR A 84 -9.70 -8.33 -8.71
N VAL A 85 -10.86 -7.69 -8.51
CA VAL A 85 -11.45 -7.41 -7.21
C VAL A 85 -12.75 -8.21 -7.12
N ALA A 86 -12.73 -9.34 -6.41
CA ALA A 86 -13.84 -10.28 -6.36
C ALA A 86 -14.64 -10.16 -5.07
N GLU A 87 -15.97 -10.03 -5.20
CA GLU A 87 -16.89 -10.18 -4.08
C GLU A 87 -17.12 -11.68 -3.79
N VAL A 88 -16.77 -12.12 -2.59
CA VAL A 88 -16.82 -13.52 -2.17
C VAL A 88 -17.41 -13.64 -0.77
N ASP A 89 -18.02 -14.78 -0.43
CA ASP A 89 -18.68 -14.98 0.86
C ASP A 89 -17.69 -14.95 2.04
N GLU A 90 -16.48 -15.50 1.84
CA GLU A 90 -15.44 -15.63 2.85
C GLU A 90 -14.06 -15.35 2.23
N THR A 91 -13.19 -14.68 2.99
CA THR A 91 -11.78 -14.46 2.66
C THR A 91 -10.96 -14.30 3.95
N CYS A 92 -9.66 -14.02 3.85
CA CYS A 92 -8.76 -13.97 5.01
C CYS A 92 -9.01 -12.82 6.03
N GLY A 93 -10.13 -12.11 5.87
CA GLY A 93 -10.56 -10.97 6.65
C GLY A 93 -11.77 -10.30 5.97
N ALA A 94 -11.99 -9.01 6.25
CA ALA A 94 -13.02 -8.23 5.55
C ALA A 94 -12.66 -7.99 4.07
N ALA A 95 -11.36 -7.94 3.78
CA ALA A 95 -10.73 -7.90 2.47
C ALA A 95 -9.41 -8.69 2.53
N CYS A 96 -8.92 -9.17 1.38
CA CYS A 96 -7.67 -9.90 1.30
C CYS A 96 -7.01 -9.73 -0.07
N GLY A 97 -5.72 -9.41 -0.09
CA GLY A 97 -4.89 -9.35 -1.29
C GLY A 97 -3.55 -10.04 -1.07
N TYR A 98 -2.99 -10.57 -2.16
CA TYR A 98 -1.67 -11.19 -2.13
C TYR A 98 -0.56 -10.14 -2.05
N LEU A 99 0.55 -10.49 -1.38
CA LEU A 99 1.77 -9.67 -1.43
C LEU A 99 2.46 -9.88 -2.77
N GLY A 100 2.69 -8.80 -3.52
CA GLY A 100 3.45 -8.84 -4.78
C GLY A 100 2.75 -9.51 -5.96
N ALA A 101 1.48 -9.90 -5.84
CA ALA A 101 0.73 -10.61 -6.87
C ALA A 101 -0.69 -10.06 -7.03
N THR A 102 -1.29 -10.21 -8.21
CA THR A 102 -2.64 -9.72 -8.50
C THR A 102 -3.71 -10.54 -7.79
N GLY A 103 -4.77 -9.85 -7.37
CA GLY A 103 -5.95 -10.47 -6.83
C GLY A 103 -6.33 -9.86 -5.49
N ILE A 104 -7.59 -9.47 -5.40
CA ILE A 104 -8.20 -8.97 -4.18
C ILE A 104 -9.58 -9.62 -4.04
N GLU A 105 -9.90 -10.03 -2.82
CA GLU A 105 -11.22 -10.51 -2.42
C GLU A 105 -11.81 -9.58 -1.38
N LEU A 106 -13.10 -9.30 -1.50
CA LEU A 106 -13.89 -8.49 -0.58
C LEU A 106 -15.07 -9.33 -0.08
N THR A 107 -15.39 -9.22 1.20
CA THR A 107 -16.66 -9.71 1.73
C THR A 107 -17.83 -8.85 1.22
N PRO A 108 -19.08 -9.36 1.22
CA PRO A 108 -20.23 -8.58 0.75
C PRO A 108 -20.46 -7.31 1.57
N GLY A 109 -20.13 -7.33 2.87
CA GLY A 109 -20.22 -6.15 3.73
C GLY A 109 -19.30 -5.02 3.27
N VAL A 110 -18.01 -5.32 3.04
CA VAL A 110 -17.04 -4.33 2.53
C VAL A 110 -17.41 -3.86 1.13
N PHE A 111 -17.88 -4.77 0.27
CA PHE A 111 -18.32 -4.39 -1.07
C PHE A 111 -19.53 -3.44 -1.04
N THR A 112 -20.48 -3.70 -0.13
CA THR A 112 -21.64 -2.83 0.11
C THR A 112 -21.21 -1.45 0.62
N GLU A 113 -20.26 -1.40 1.55
CA GLU A 113 -19.71 -0.13 2.07
C GLU A 113 -18.99 0.66 0.97
N LEU A 114 -18.22 -0.01 0.10
CA LEU A 114 -17.56 0.62 -1.04
C LEU A 114 -18.58 1.25 -2.01
N CYS A 115 -19.60 0.49 -2.42
CA CYS A 115 -20.64 1.00 -3.32
C CYS A 115 -21.45 2.13 -2.67
N GLY A 116 -21.84 1.95 -1.39
CA GLY A 116 -22.59 2.94 -0.64
C GLY A 116 -21.81 4.23 -0.40
N GLY A 117 -20.51 4.14 -0.13
CA GLY A 117 -19.60 5.28 -0.02
C GLY A 117 -19.48 6.04 -1.34
N TRP A 118 -19.37 5.31 -2.45
CA TRP A 118 -19.32 5.90 -3.79
C TRP A 118 -20.59 6.72 -4.09
N VAL A 119 -21.77 6.16 -3.83
CA VAL A 119 -23.07 6.84 -4.02
C VAL A 119 -23.21 8.08 -3.12
N LYS A 120 -22.68 8.04 -1.89
CA LYS A 120 -22.80 9.14 -0.91
C LYS A 120 -21.87 10.33 -1.19
N GLY A 121 -20.97 10.24 -2.16
CA GLY A 121 -20.09 11.35 -2.54
C GLY A 121 -18.69 10.93 -2.94
N GLU A 122 -18.57 9.80 -3.65
CA GLU A 122 -17.30 9.25 -4.15
C GLU A 122 -16.29 8.95 -3.02
N LEU A 123 -16.82 8.51 -1.87
CA LEU A 123 -16.02 8.03 -0.75
C LEU A 123 -15.57 6.59 -1.03
N VAL A 124 -14.27 6.34 -0.98
CA VAL A 124 -13.67 5.03 -1.21
C VAL A 124 -13.36 4.36 0.12
N ASP A 125 -13.91 3.16 0.33
CA ASP A 125 -13.57 2.34 1.49
C ASP A 125 -12.06 2.06 1.55
N GLN A 126 -11.49 2.02 2.75
CA GLN A 126 -10.05 1.97 2.94
C GLN A 126 -9.43 0.60 2.67
N ALA A 127 -10.22 -0.48 2.73
CA ALA A 127 -9.71 -1.84 2.62
C ALA A 127 -9.18 -2.11 1.21
N LEU A 128 -9.93 -1.74 0.17
CA LEU A 128 -9.53 -2.02 -1.20
C LEU A 128 -8.21 -1.35 -1.62
N PRO A 129 -7.98 -0.03 -1.47
CA PRO A 129 -6.70 0.58 -1.80
C PRO A 129 -5.57 0.09 -0.89
N TYR A 130 -5.86 -0.33 0.35
CA TYR A 130 -4.89 -1.02 1.20
C TYR A 130 -4.46 -2.37 0.60
N GLU A 131 -5.39 -3.18 0.09
CA GLU A 131 -5.07 -4.46 -0.56
C GLU A 131 -4.31 -4.26 -1.90
N PHE A 132 -4.58 -3.17 -2.63
CA PHE A 132 -3.69 -2.75 -3.73
C PHE A 132 -2.26 -2.50 -3.25
N GLY A 133 -2.11 -1.84 -2.09
CA GLY A 133 -0.82 -1.69 -1.43
C GLY A 133 -0.12 -3.03 -1.20
N ARG A 134 -0.86 -4.07 -0.83
CA ARG A 134 -0.29 -5.42 -0.66
C ARG A 134 0.10 -6.04 -2.00
N ASN A 135 -0.75 -5.97 -3.01
CA ASN A 135 -0.43 -6.44 -4.37
C ASN A 135 0.86 -5.80 -4.90
N PHE A 136 1.12 -4.52 -4.59
CA PHE A 136 2.32 -3.80 -5.02
C PHE A 136 3.45 -3.78 -3.97
N TRP A 137 3.42 -4.68 -2.98
CA TRP A 137 4.54 -4.87 -2.06
C TRP A 137 5.59 -5.81 -2.65
N PHE A 138 6.80 -5.28 -2.78
CA PHE A 138 7.89 -5.85 -3.57
C PHE A 138 9.22 -5.92 -2.83
N TYR A 139 9.25 -5.31 -1.65
CA TYR A 139 10.47 -4.88 -0.98
C TYR A 139 10.79 -5.74 0.23
N SER A 140 10.19 -6.94 0.37
CA SER A 140 10.55 -7.86 1.46
C SER A 140 12.05 -8.19 1.51
N PRO A 141 12.76 -8.37 0.37
CA PRO A 141 14.20 -8.57 0.41
C PRO A 141 14.96 -7.35 0.93
N GLN A 142 14.53 -6.13 0.62
CA GLN A 142 15.28 -4.92 0.95
C GLN A 142 14.89 -4.28 2.29
N LEU A 143 13.60 -4.29 2.63
CA LEU A 143 13.00 -3.43 3.65
C LEU A 143 12.25 -4.19 4.76
N ALA A 144 11.85 -5.45 4.56
CA ALA A 144 11.17 -6.18 5.63
C ALA A 144 12.15 -6.50 6.77
N TYR A 145 11.74 -6.24 8.00
CA TYR A 145 12.51 -6.57 9.18
C TYR A 145 12.75 -8.07 9.29
N ARG A 146 13.84 -8.44 9.95
CA ARG A 146 14.26 -9.83 10.13
C ARG A 146 13.87 -10.32 11.53
N LYS A 147 13.50 -11.60 11.59
CA LYS A 147 13.18 -12.26 12.86
C LYS A 147 14.35 -12.10 13.86
N PRO A 148 14.06 -11.86 15.15
CA PRO A 148 12.75 -11.94 15.80
C PRO A 148 11.88 -10.67 15.68
N VAL A 149 12.35 -9.63 14.99
CA VAL A 149 11.55 -8.39 14.82
C VAL A 149 10.44 -8.64 13.80
N SER A 150 9.22 -8.23 14.15
CA SER A 150 8.07 -8.27 13.24
C SER A 150 8.25 -7.22 12.12
N ASP A 151 8.06 -7.62 10.87
CA ASP A 151 8.11 -6.71 9.71
C ASP A 151 6.80 -5.93 9.50
N ARG A 152 5.78 -6.19 10.33
CA ARG A 152 4.44 -5.61 10.22
C ARG A 152 4.46 -4.09 10.07
N SER A 153 5.21 -3.38 10.91
CA SER A 153 5.29 -1.91 10.88
C SER A 153 5.66 -1.37 9.49
N VAL A 154 6.56 -2.03 8.77
CA VAL A 154 7.05 -1.57 7.45
C VAL A 154 6.20 -2.13 6.32
N VAL A 155 5.95 -3.44 6.30
CA VAL A 155 5.21 -4.11 5.21
C VAL A 155 3.76 -3.62 5.17
N THR A 156 3.12 -3.57 6.33
CA THR A 156 1.74 -3.07 6.45
C THR A 156 1.72 -1.55 6.35
N GLY A 157 2.73 -0.88 6.92
CA GLY A 157 2.82 0.58 6.90
C GLY A 157 2.97 1.12 5.48
N TYR A 158 3.68 0.40 4.60
CA TYR A 158 3.69 0.70 3.17
C TYR A 158 2.28 0.72 2.57
N ALA A 159 1.46 -0.30 2.82
CA ALA A 159 0.10 -0.37 2.29
C ALA A 159 -0.79 0.74 2.87
N VAL A 160 -0.67 1.04 4.16
CA VAL A 160 -1.40 2.11 4.84
C VAL A 160 -0.99 3.51 4.37
N PHE A 161 0.29 3.72 4.04
CA PHE A 161 0.77 4.95 3.43
C PHE A 161 0.30 5.07 1.97
N MET A 162 0.55 4.03 1.18
CA MET A 162 0.32 4.07 -0.27
C MET A 162 -1.16 4.19 -0.62
N ARG A 163 -2.08 3.64 0.19
CA ARG A 163 -3.52 3.82 -0.05
C ARG A 163 -3.92 5.31 -0.03
N LEU A 164 -3.34 6.10 0.88
CA LEU A 164 -3.64 7.54 0.95
C LEU A 164 -3.09 8.25 -0.28
N MET A 165 -1.84 7.97 -0.63
CA MET A 165 -1.18 8.59 -1.77
C MET A 165 -1.85 8.23 -3.10
N ALA A 166 -2.33 7.00 -3.24
CA ALA A 166 -3.02 6.53 -4.44
C ALA A 166 -4.40 7.14 -4.58
N LEU A 167 -5.16 7.30 -3.48
CA LEU A 167 -6.44 7.99 -3.52
C LEU A 167 -6.27 9.48 -3.84
N ASP A 168 -5.28 10.14 -3.25
CA ASP A 168 -4.93 11.53 -3.60
C ASP A 168 -4.61 11.68 -5.09
N ALA A 169 -3.81 10.77 -5.64
CA ALA A 169 -3.46 10.77 -7.07
C ALA A 169 -4.67 10.46 -7.98
N ALA A 170 -5.60 9.63 -7.53
CA ALA A 170 -6.82 9.32 -8.25
C ALA A 170 -7.87 10.44 -8.18
N GLY A 171 -7.69 11.42 -7.28
CA GLY A 171 -8.67 12.46 -6.97
C GLY A 171 -9.86 11.94 -6.15
N ALA A 172 -9.67 10.84 -5.43
CA ALA A 172 -10.71 10.15 -4.68
C ALA A 172 -10.70 10.54 -3.20
N LYS A 173 -11.87 10.51 -2.56
CA LYS A 173 -12.00 10.85 -1.14
C LYS A 173 -11.88 9.59 -0.29
N LEU A 174 -11.09 9.65 0.76
CA LEU A 174 -11.00 8.58 1.75
C LEU A 174 -12.33 8.44 2.50
N GLY A 175 -12.86 7.22 2.56
CA GLY A 175 -14.00 6.86 3.38
C GLY A 175 -13.72 6.98 4.88
N PRO A 176 -14.77 6.88 5.71
CA PRO A 176 -14.63 6.96 7.17
C PRO A 176 -13.74 5.84 7.73
N PHE A 177 -13.24 6.05 8.96
CA PHE A 177 -12.56 5.03 9.76
C PHE A 177 -13.25 4.94 11.12
N ARG A 178 -13.91 3.83 11.41
CA ARG A 178 -14.72 3.68 12.63
C ARG A 178 -15.72 4.84 12.75
N ASP A 179 -15.68 5.60 13.85
CA ASP A 179 -16.55 6.75 14.12
C ASP A 179 -15.99 8.09 13.56
N LYS A 180 -14.88 8.07 12.82
CA LYS A 180 -14.24 9.26 12.24
C LYS A 180 -14.46 9.38 10.75
N THR A 181 -14.54 10.61 10.27
CA THR A 181 -14.43 10.91 8.83
C THR A 181 -13.04 10.55 8.31
N GLY A 182 -12.91 10.35 7.00
CA GLY A 182 -11.60 10.08 6.38
C GLY A 182 -10.59 11.21 6.61
N ALA A 183 -11.05 12.46 6.67
CA ALA A 183 -10.20 13.62 6.96
C ALA A 183 -9.68 13.63 8.40
N GLU A 184 -10.54 13.34 9.38
CA GLU A 184 -10.12 13.22 10.80
C GLU A 184 -9.14 12.06 10.99
N PHE A 185 -9.41 10.90 10.37
CA PHE A 185 -8.49 9.77 10.40
C PHE A 185 -7.12 10.14 9.83
N ARG A 186 -7.09 10.80 8.67
CA ARG A 186 -5.85 11.26 8.05
C ARG A 186 -5.09 12.24 8.94
N ALA A 187 -5.77 13.19 9.56
CA ALA A 187 -5.15 14.16 10.46
C ALA A 187 -4.48 13.47 11.67
N VAL A 188 -5.12 12.46 12.26
CA VAL A 188 -4.51 11.68 13.35
C VAL A 188 -3.27 10.93 12.86
N MET A 189 -3.36 10.27 11.68
CA MET A 189 -2.20 9.58 11.10
C MET A 189 -1.02 10.52 10.83
N GLU A 190 -1.26 11.68 10.21
CA GLU A 190 -0.22 12.66 9.89
C GLU A 190 0.44 13.27 11.14
N GLY A 191 -0.29 13.31 12.26
CA GLY A 191 0.21 13.81 13.54
C GLY A 191 1.01 12.81 14.39
N LEU A 192 0.99 11.51 14.08
CA LEU A 192 1.71 10.50 14.88
C LEU A 192 3.23 10.76 14.96
N VAL A 193 3.84 11.22 13.87
CA VAL A 193 5.26 11.59 13.86
C VAL A 193 5.56 12.78 14.77
N ASP A 194 4.64 13.75 14.90
CA ASP A 194 4.82 14.90 15.78
C ASP A 194 4.71 14.46 17.26
N LEU A 195 3.78 13.56 17.59
CA LEU A 195 3.69 12.94 18.91
C LEU A 195 4.95 12.15 19.27
N TYR A 196 5.50 11.45 18.28
CA TYR A 196 6.75 10.71 18.43
C TYR A 196 7.92 11.66 18.70
N GLU A 197 8.06 12.72 17.92
CA GLU A 197 9.15 13.68 18.05
C GLU A 197 9.11 14.47 19.36
N ALA A 198 7.90 14.82 19.83
CA ALA A 198 7.68 15.64 21.01
C ALA A 198 8.17 15.01 22.32
N ASP A 199 8.31 13.68 22.38
CA ASP A 199 8.76 12.97 23.57
C ASP A 199 9.99 12.10 23.26
N ALA A 200 11.13 12.49 23.84
CA ALA A 200 12.42 11.84 23.65
C ALA A 200 12.45 10.37 24.11
N LYS A 201 11.45 9.91 24.90
CA LYS A 201 11.33 8.50 25.27
C LYS A 201 10.99 7.62 24.07
N PHE A 202 10.30 8.15 23.06
CA PHE A 202 9.92 7.38 21.88
C PHE A 202 11.11 7.24 20.96
N ARG A 203 11.47 6.00 20.67
CA ARG A 203 12.56 5.60 19.79
C ARG A 203 12.09 4.46 18.92
N TRP A 204 12.81 4.14 17.86
CA TRP A 204 12.46 3.02 16.99
C TRP A 204 12.31 1.70 17.79
N GLU A 205 13.15 1.47 18.80
CA GLU A 205 13.18 0.22 19.58
C GLU A 205 11.92 -0.03 20.42
N ASN A 206 11.23 1.02 20.86
CA ASN A 206 10.00 0.91 21.66
C ASN A 206 8.75 1.33 20.89
N THR A 207 8.86 1.53 19.57
CA THR A 207 7.75 1.85 18.67
C THR A 207 7.74 0.91 17.48
N LEU A 208 8.38 1.27 16.37
CA LEU A 208 8.37 0.53 15.10
C LEU A 208 8.87 -0.91 15.25
N LYS A 209 9.88 -1.18 16.09
CA LYS A 209 10.38 -2.54 16.36
C LYS A 209 9.34 -3.45 16.99
N VAL A 210 8.44 -2.89 17.80
CA VAL A 210 7.45 -3.61 18.61
C VAL A 210 6.02 -3.35 18.15
N ASP A 211 5.84 -2.83 16.93
CA ASP A 211 4.55 -2.44 16.35
C ASP A 211 3.71 -1.52 17.25
N ALA A 212 4.36 -0.56 17.92
CA ALA A 212 3.71 0.42 18.78
C ALA A 212 3.88 1.85 18.24
N ALA A 213 2.99 2.73 18.69
CA ALA A 213 3.05 4.17 18.44
C ALA A 213 2.81 4.94 19.75
N PRO A 214 3.11 6.25 19.79
CA PRO A 214 2.62 7.12 20.84
C PRO A 214 1.10 6.98 21.03
N GLU A 215 0.64 7.18 22.27
CA GLU A 215 -0.80 7.17 22.57
C GLU A 215 -1.54 8.18 21.69
N ASN A 216 -2.65 7.73 21.10
CA ASN A 216 -3.42 8.52 20.14
C ASN A 216 -4.89 8.13 20.23
N SER A 217 -5.76 9.03 19.76
CA SER A 217 -7.22 8.91 19.91
C SER A 217 -7.86 7.74 19.17
N LEU A 218 -7.12 7.06 18.28
CA LEU A 218 -7.63 5.97 17.46
C LEU A 218 -6.97 4.61 17.77
N GLY A 219 -6.05 4.56 18.74
CA GLY A 219 -5.31 3.34 19.06
C GLY A 219 -4.49 2.82 17.89
N LEU A 220 -3.97 3.72 17.05
CA LEU A 220 -3.07 3.43 15.94
C LEU A 220 -1.71 2.94 16.45
N ASN A 221 -1.00 2.17 15.63
CA ASN A 221 0.16 1.41 16.07
C ASN A 221 1.41 1.64 15.19
N GLY A 222 2.43 0.78 15.27
CA GLY A 222 3.69 0.95 14.55
C GLY A 222 3.55 1.00 13.03
N THR A 223 2.54 0.34 12.49
CA THR A 223 2.15 0.41 11.07
C THR A 223 1.76 1.83 10.66
N ASP A 224 0.89 2.46 11.44
CA ASP A 224 0.40 3.81 11.19
C ASP A 224 1.48 4.86 11.47
N LEU A 225 2.33 4.62 12.48
CA LEU A 225 3.47 5.49 12.76
C LEU A 225 4.49 5.46 11.62
N PHE A 226 4.83 4.29 11.07
CA PHE A 226 5.68 4.21 9.87
C PHE A 226 5.05 4.97 8.70
N SER A 227 3.74 4.84 8.52
CA SER A 227 3.00 5.58 7.49
C SER A 227 3.09 7.09 7.73
N SER A 228 3.02 7.54 8.98
CA SER A 228 3.17 8.94 9.39
C SER A 228 4.54 9.51 9.03
N PHE A 229 5.63 8.76 9.26
CA PHE A 229 6.96 9.14 8.80
C PHE A 229 7.00 9.30 7.28
N CYS A 230 6.41 8.35 6.53
CA CYS A 230 6.33 8.45 5.06
C CYS A 230 5.53 9.67 4.59
N LEU A 231 4.40 9.98 5.25
CA LEU A 231 3.58 11.16 4.95
C LEU A 231 4.36 12.45 5.20
N ARG A 232 5.11 12.53 6.30
CA ARG A 232 6.00 13.65 6.62
C ARG A 232 7.07 13.84 5.55
N LEU A 233 7.74 12.77 5.15
CA LEU A 233 8.76 12.83 4.09
C LEU A 233 8.16 13.26 2.75
N ALA A 234 7.01 12.70 2.38
CA ALA A 234 6.33 13.11 1.16
C ALA A 234 5.99 14.60 1.20
N ARG A 235 5.39 15.09 2.30
CA ARG A 235 5.06 16.51 2.45
C ARG A 235 6.29 17.41 2.32
N ASP A 236 7.39 17.06 2.97
CA ASP A 236 8.57 17.92 3.09
C ASP A 236 9.53 17.82 1.88
N HIS A 237 9.44 16.74 1.08
CA HIS A 237 10.41 16.45 0.01
C HIS A 237 9.81 16.30 -1.40
N GLY A 238 8.64 16.89 -1.68
CA GLY A 238 8.13 17.03 -3.05
C GLY A 238 6.90 16.17 -3.39
N GLY A 239 6.16 15.75 -2.38
CA GLY A 239 4.88 15.07 -2.48
C GLY A 239 4.96 13.77 -3.28
N GLN A 240 4.07 13.61 -4.25
CA GLN A 240 4.02 12.42 -5.10
C GLN A 240 5.33 12.15 -5.86
N LYS A 241 6.14 13.18 -6.17
CA LYS A 241 7.44 12.94 -6.83
C LYS A 241 8.38 12.16 -5.92
N TRP A 242 8.41 12.49 -4.63
CA TRP A 242 9.18 11.73 -3.65
C TRP A 242 8.65 10.31 -3.51
N VAL A 243 7.33 10.15 -3.40
CA VAL A 243 6.69 8.83 -3.29
C VAL A 243 7.04 7.93 -4.47
N LYS A 244 7.02 8.46 -5.69
CA LYS A 244 7.38 7.66 -6.88
C LYS A 244 8.87 7.31 -6.94
N ALA A 245 9.73 8.15 -6.36
CA ALA A 245 11.17 7.91 -6.36
C ALA A 245 11.63 6.96 -5.25
N VAL A 246 11.04 7.03 -4.04
CA VAL A 246 11.53 6.28 -2.87
C VAL A 246 11.38 4.77 -3.07
N TRP A 247 10.27 4.31 -3.62
CA TRP A 247 10.03 2.87 -3.78
C TRP A 247 10.86 2.28 -4.94
N GLN A 248 11.04 3.02 -6.03
CA GLN A 248 11.99 2.63 -7.08
C GLN A 248 13.44 2.61 -6.58
N ALA A 249 13.83 3.54 -5.70
CA ALA A 249 15.15 3.53 -5.08
C ALA A 249 15.32 2.32 -4.17
N ALA A 250 14.32 2.03 -3.32
CA ALA A 250 14.32 0.87 -2.44
C ALA A 250 14.44 -0.45 -3.22
N GLY A 251 13.71 -0.58 -4.33
CA GLY A 251 13.75 -1.79 -5.18
C GLY A 251 15.11 -2.11 -5.81
N LYS A 252 16.05 -1.15 -5.82
CA LYS A 252 17.41 -1.33 -6.36
C LYS A 252 18.46 -1.70 -5.32
N LEU A 253 18.10 -1.62 -4.04
CA LEU A 253 19.01 -1.96 -2.96
C LEU A 253 19.21 -3.48 -2.89
N PRO A 254 20.38 -3.94 -2.41
CA PRO A 254 20.60 -5.37 -2.20
C PRO A 254 19.65 -5.92 -1.14
N GLU A 255 19.56 -7.25 -1.06
CA GLU A 255 18.84 -7.90 0.04
C GLU A 255 19.47 -7.52 1.39
N ALA A 256 18.65 -7.04 2.32
CA ALA A 256 19.05 -6.77 3.69
C ALA A 256 19.18 -8.10 4.46
N LYS A 257 20.31 -8.35 5.09
CA LYS A 257 20.55 -9.55 5.89
C LYS A 257 20.08 -9.40 7.34
N THR A 258 19.96 -8.16 7.81
CA THR A 258 19.54 -7.83 9.17
C THR A 258 18.44 -6.77 9.17
N THR A 259 17.82 -6.56 10.34
CA THR A 259 16.82 -5.49 10.52
C THR A 259 17.48 -4.12 10.43
N GLU A 260 18.70 -3.98 10.96
CA GLU A 260 19.49 -2.76 10.91
C GLU A 260 19.81 -2.38 9.45
N GLU A 261 20.19 -3.36 8.62
CA GLU A 261 20.39 -3.12 7.18
C GLU A 261 19.09 -2.71 6.48
N ALA A 262 17.94 -3.31 6.82
CA ALA A 262 16.65 -2.91 6.26
C ALA A 262 16.25 -1.48 6.66
N VAL A 263 16.55 -1.08 7.91
CA VAL A 263 16.38 0.30 8.38
C VAL A 263 17.28 1.25 7.58
N ASP A 264 18.57 0.94 7.46
CA ASP A 264 19.53 1.73 6.68
C ASP A 264 19.06 1.86 5.22
N HIS A 265 18.59 0.77 4.61
CA HIS A 265 18.08 0.77 3.24
C HIS A 265 16.91 1.73 3.04
N PHE A 266 15.96 1.80 3.97
CA PHE A 266 14.88 2.78 3.87
C PHE A 266 15.41 4.21 3.93
N VAL A 267 16.35 4.51 4.83
CA VAL A 267 16.96 5.85 4.95
C VAL A 267 17.73 6.24 3.69
N VAL A 268 18.47 5.29 3.11
CA VAL A 268 19.19 5.49 1.84
C VAL A 268 18.21 5.78 0.71
N ALA A 269 17.15 4.98 0.57
CA ALA A 269 16.12 5.17 -0.46
C ALA A 269 15.39 6.52 -0.30
N ALA A 270 15.04 6.89 0.94
CA ALA A 270 14.39 8.16 1.25
C ALA A 270 15.30 9.36 0.90
N SER A 271 16.59 9.27 1.23
CA SER A 271 17.59 10.31 0.94
C SER A 271 17.83 10.46 -0.57
N ALA A 272 17.90 9.34 -1.30
CA ALA A 272 17.99 9.34 -2.76
C ALA A 272 16.78 10.01 -3.43
N ALA A 273 15.58 9.71 -2.94
CA ALA A 273 14.34 10.29 -3.44
C ALA A 273 14.21 11.79 -3.12
N ALA A 274 14.65 12.20 -1.92
CA ALA A 274 14.67 13.59 -1.48
C ALA A 274 15.81 14.42 -2.09
N LYS A 275 16.81 13.77 -2.70
CA LYS A 275 18.09 14.39 -3.10
C LYS A 275 18.71 15.22 -1.98
N THR A 276 18.55 14.74 -0.75
CA THR A 276 18.93 15.40 0.50
C THR A 276 19.40 14.31 1.46
N ASP A 277 20.49 14.56 2.17
CA ASP A 277 20.94 13.62 3.21
C ASP A 277 19.97 13.67 4.41
N LEU A 278 19.20 12.60 4.60
CA LEU A 278 18.25 12.48 5.71
C LEU A 278 18.85 11.71 6.89
N GLY A 279 20.13 11.32 6.84
CA GLY A 279 20.77 10.50 7.88
C GLY A 279 20.63 11.08 9.28
N GLU A 280 20.81 12.40 9.45
CA GLU A 280 20.66 13.08 10.74
C GLU A 280 19.19 13.25 11.17
N LEU A 281 18.29 13.44 10.20
CA LEU A 281 16.85 13.44 10.48
C LEU A 281 16.44 12.12 11.09
N PHE A 282 16.83 10.99 10.48
CA PHE A 282 16.49 9.67 10.99
C PHE A 282 17.23 9.31 12.28
N ALA A 283 18.55 9.51 12.35
CA ALA A 283 19.35 9.08 13.49
C ALA A 283 19.21 10.00 14.71
N GLY A 284 19.23 11.31 14.50
CA GLY A 284 19.19 12.31 15.57
C GLY A 284 17.77 12.65 15.98
N ARG A 285 17.00 13.23 15.06
CA ARG A 285 15.66 13.74 15.37
C ARG A 285 14.64 12.62 15.56
N TRP A 286 14.59 11.66 14.64
CA TRP A 286 13.67 10.52 14.71
C TRP A 286 14.25 9.34 15.46
N ARG A 287 15.51 9.36 15.89
CA ARG A 287 16.08 8.34 16.80
C ARG A 287 15.88 6.89 16.28
N TRP A 288 16.02 6.71 14.97
CA TRP A 288 16.12 5.38 14.33
C TRP A 288 17.55 4.85 14.47
N PRO A 289 17.74 3.51 14.52
CA PRO A 289 19.06 2.90 14.72
C PRO A 289 19.87 2.87 13.41
N VAL A 290 20.03 4.02 12.77
CA VAL A 290 20.78 4.15 11.51
C VAL A 290 22.27 3.95 11.79
N THR A 291 22.88 2.98 11.11
CA THR A 291 24.28 2.68 11.32
C THR A 291 25.18 3.77 10.71
N ALA A 292 26.46 3.80 11.09
CA ALA A 292 27.42 4.70 10.45
C ALA A 292 27.56 4.41 8.94
N ALA A 293 27.45 3.15 8.53
CA ALA A 293 27.46 2.76 7.12
C ALA A 293 26.19 3.26 6.40
N GLY A 294 25.02 3.11 7.03
CA GLY A 294 23.75 3.63 6.54
C GLY A 294 23.77 5.15 6.32
N ARG A 295 24.28 5.92 7.29
CA ARG A 295 24.43 7.39 7.16
C ARG A 295 25.33 7.78 5.99
N LYS A 296 26.48 7.12 5.85
CA LYS A 296 27.41 7.37 4.72
C LYS A 296 26.76 7.02 3.38
N ALA A 297 26.01 5.92 3.32
CA ALA A 297 25.29 5.52 2.11
C ALA A 297 24.17 6.52 1.77
N ALA A 298 23.45 7.04 2.77
CA ALA A 298 22.41 8.04 2.60
C ALA A 298 22.97 9.36 2.03
N GLU A 299 24.08 9.86 2.58
CA GLU A 299 24.80 11.03 2.06
C GLU A 299 25.21 10.85 0.59
N THR A 300 25.73 9.66 0.26
CA THR A 300 26.13 9.32 -1.12
C THR A 300 24.91 9.31 -2.04
N ALA A 301 23.84 8.63 -1.64
CA ALA A 301 22.63 8.49 -2.44
C ALA A 301 21.90 9.82 -2.65
N ALA A 302 21.95 10.74 -1.67
CA ALA A 302 21.42 12.09 -1.80
C ALA A 302 22.08 12.89 -2.95
N LYS A 303 23.40 12.73 -3.14
CA LYS A 303 24.16 13.41 -4.20
C LYS A 303 23.92 12.79 -5.57
N GLU A 304 23.82 11.47 -5.63
CA GLU A 304 23.70 10.73 -6.87
C GLU A 304 22.27 10.66 -7.41
N GLY A 305 21.28 10.81 -6.53
CA GLY A 305 19.88 10.58 -6.82
C GLY A 305 19.60 9.12 -7.21
N VAL A 306 18.41 8.88 -7.76
CA VAL A 306 18.02 7.56 -8.28
C VAL A 306 18.74 7.32 -9.62
N LYS A 307 19.98 6.84 -9.61
CA LYS A 307 20.65 6.38 -10.85
C LYS A 307 19.92 5.15 -11.42
N GLY A 308 19.62 5.20 -12.72
CA GLY A 308 19.16 4.06 -13.51
C GLY A 308 17.65 3.88 -13.65
N ALA A 309 17.01 4.62 -14.56
CA ALA A 309 15.92 4.07 -15.36
C ALA A 309 16.24 4.44 -16.80
N LYS A 310 16.96 3.57 -17.52
CA LYS A 310 16.77 3.54 -18.97
C LYS A 310 15.35 3.00 -19.13
N ALA A 311 14.44 3.85 -19.61
CA ALA A 311 13.18 3.38 -20.15
C ALA A 311 13.55 2.48 -21.35
N GLU A 312 13.30 1.18 -21.20
CA GLU A 312 13.07 0.32 -22.35
C GLU A 312 11.58 0.38 -22.72
#